data_AF-A0A6V8Q5M5-F1
#
_entry.id   AF-A0A6V8Q5M5-F1
#
_cell.length_a   1.000
_cell.length_b   1.000
_cell.length_c   1.000
_cell.angle_alpha   90.00
_cell.angle_beta   90.00
_cell.angle_gamma   90.00
#
_symmetry.space_group_name_H-M   'P 1'
#
loop_
_entity.id
_entity.type
_entity.pdbx_description
1 polymer ?
#
loop_
_entity_poly.entity_id
_entity_poly.type
_entity_poly.pdbx_seq_one_letter_code
_entity_poly.pdbx_strand_id
1 'polypeptide(L)' 'MAEIRTGTCSWTDRTLLESKTFYPPGLKSAEGRLKFYAQHFNTGEVASTLYALP' A
#
# COMPACT_ATOMS: atom_id res chain seq x y z
N MET A 1 -0.50 -15.11 24.54
CA MET A 1 -0.14 -13.74 24.13
C MET A 1 -0.85 -13.47 22.81
N ALA A 2 -1.46 -12.30 22.61
CA ALA A 2 -2.23 -12.02 21.40
C ALA A 2 -1.32 -11.64 20.22
N GLU A 3 -1.72 -12.01 19.00
CA GLU A 3 -1.01 -11.64 17.76
C GLU A 3 -1.38 -10.21 17.36
N ILE A 4 -0.37 -9.36 17.15
CA ILE A 4 -0.54 -7.96 16.72
C ILE A 4 -0.03 -7.83 15.29
N ARG A 5 -0.83 -7.21 14.42
CA ARG A 5 -0.48 -6.95 13.00
C ARG A 5 -0.39 -5.45 12.76
N THR A 6 0.65 -5.02 12.08
CA THR A 6 0.94 -3.60 11.82
C THR A 6 1.05 -3.34 10.33
N GLY A 7 0.44 -2.25 9.89
CA GLY A 7 0.42 -1.82 8.49
C GLY A 7 0.06 -0.35 8.39
N THR A 8 0.14 0.19 7.19
CA THR A 8 -0.24 1.56 6.88
C THR A 8 -1.63 1.59 6.26
N CYS A 9 -2.43 2.58 6.64
CA CYS A 9 -3.51 3.03 5.78
C CYS A 9 -2.88 3.67 4.54
N SER A 10 -3.61 3.69 3.41
CA SER A 10 -3.17 4.48 2.24
C SER A 10 -1.88 4.02 1.54
N TRP A 11 -1.59 2.71 1.49
CA TRP A 11 -0.41 2.17 0.78
C TRP A 11 -0.41 2.45 -0.74
N THR A 12 -1.55 2.82 -1.33
CA THR A 12 -1.67 3.26 -2.73
C THR A 12 -1.92 4.76 -2.89
N ASP A 13 -1.82 5.57 -1.83
CA ASP A 13 -2.12 6.99 -1.90
C ASP A 13 -1.17 7.75 -2.82
N ARG A 14 -1.73 8.73 -3.55
CA ARG A 14 -0.99 9.45 -4.58
C ARG A 14 0.22 10.19 -4.01
N THR A 15 0.11 10.78 -2.82
CA THR A 15 1.22 11.52 -2.20
C THR A 15 2.38 10.60 -1.81
N LEU A 16 2.08 9.38 -1.33
CA LEU A 16 3.08 8.35 -1.07
C LEU A 16 3.79 7.92 -2.35
N LEU A 17 3.03 7.72 -3.43
CA LEU A 17 3.58 7.33 -4.73
C LEU A 17 4.43 8.45 -5.36
N GLU A 18 4.00 9.70 -5.24
CA GLU A 18 4.71 10.88 -5.72
C GLU A 18 6.00 11.15 -4.95
N SER A 19 6.05 10.81 -3.66
CA SER A 19 7.26 10.89 -2.84
C SER A 19 8.41 10.02 -3.38
N LYS A 20 8.10 8.87 -4.01
CA LYS A 20 9.09 7.91 -4.55
C LYS A 20 10.13 7.41 -3.54
N THR A 21 9.84 7.53 -2.24
CA THR A 21 10.73 7.12 -1.15
C THR A 21 10.44 5.71 -0.64
N PHE A 22 9.19 5.24 -0.78
CA PHE A 22 8.73 3.99 -0.19
C PHE A 22 8.83 2.78 -1.12
N TYR A 23 8.51 2.96 -2.41
CA TYR A 23 8.57 1.88 -3.41
C TYR A 23 9.84 1.95 -4.24
N PRO A 24 10.50 0.81 -4.52
CA PRO A 24 11.66 0.75 -5.41
C PRO A 24 11.37 1.36 -6.79
N PRO A 25 12.37 2.00 -7.42
CA PRO A 25 12.22 2.56 -8.76
C PRO A 25 11.87 1.45 -9.77
N GLY A 26 10.84 1.70 -10.57
CA GLY A 26 10.35 0.76 -11.59
C GLY A 26 9.04 0.03 -11.23
N LEU A 27 8.62 0.04 -9.95
CA LEU A 27 7.33 -0.52 -9.54
C LEU A 27 6.17 0.44 -9.85
N LYS A 28 5.62 0.30 -11.07
CA LYS A 28 4.52 1.14 -11.57
C LYS A 28 3.14 0.53 -11.38
N SER A 29 3.05 -0.80 -11.34
CA SER A 29 1.77 -1.52 -11.23
C SER A 29 1.33 -1.66 -9.78
N ALA A 30 0.02 -1.58 -9.53
CA ALA A 30 -0.57 -1.78 -8.21
C ALA A 30 -0.23 -3.16 -7.64
N GLU A 31 -0.26 -4.22 -8.46
CA GLU A 31 0.13 -5.57 -8.03
C GLU A 31 1.58 -5.65 -7.55
N GLY A 32 2.52 -5.02 -8.28
CA GLY A 32 3.92 -5.01 -7.88
C GLY A 32 4.13 -4.30 -6.55
N ARG A 33 3.42 -3.19 -6.34
CA ARG A 33 3.43 -2.45 -5.07
C ARG A 33 2.83 -3.26 -3.94
N LEU A 34 1.74 -3.98 -4.18
CA LEU A 34 1.12 -4.87 -3.19
C LEU A 34 2.07 -6.00 -2.80
N LYS A 35 2.73 -6.64 -3.76
CA LYS A 35 3.73 -7.69 -3.50
C LYS A 35 4.88 -7.16 -2.64
N PHE A 36 5.41 -5.97 -2.95
CA PHE A 36 6.44 -5.32 -2.16
C PHE A 36 5.93 -4.98 -0.75
N TYR A 37 4.77 -4.34 -0.64
CA TYR A 37 4.16 -3.95 0.63
C TYR A 37 3.94 -5.18 1.55
N ALA A 38 3.42 -6.29 1.00
CA ALA A 38 3.15 -7.53 1.73
C ALA A 38 4.43 -8.25 2.22
N GLN A 39 5.60 -7.95 1.65
CA GLN A 39 6.89 -8.44 2.17
C GLN A 39 7.32 -7.69 3.44
N HIS A 40 6.79 -6.49 3.68
CA HIS A 40 7.18 -5.62 4.81
C HIS A 40 6.10 -5.52 5.89
N PHE A 41 4.83 -5.58 5.51
CA PHE A 41 3.68 -5.44 6.41
C PHE A 41 2.71 -6.60 6.24
N ASN A 42 2.20 -7.11 7.37
CA ASN A 42 1.29 -8.26 7.41
C ASN A 42 -0.20 -7.85 7.47
N THR A 43 -0.48 -6.56 7.34
CA THR A 43 -1.84 -6.00 7.22
C THR A 43 -1.81 -4.70 6.44
N GLY A 44 -2.94 -4.30 5.86
CA GLY A 44 -3.10 -3.05 5.13
C GLY A 44 -4.56 -2.74 4.90
N GLU A 45 -4.89 -1.46 4.82
CA GLU A 45 -6.24 -1.02 4.49
C GLU A 45 -6.49 -1.12 2.98
N VAL A 46 -7.69 -1.56 2.59
CA VAL A 46 -8.15 -1.51 1.20
C VAL A 46 -9.20 -0.41 1.09
N ALA A 47 -8.87 0.67 0.38
CA ALA A 47 -9.84 1.70 0.04
C ALA A 47 -10.79 1.16 -1.04
N SER A 48 -12.06 1.00 -0.69
CA SER A 48 -13.08 0.52 -1.62
C SER A 48 -13.40 1.57 -2.69
N THR A 49 -13.58 1.13 -3.93
CA THR A 49 -13.88 2.00 -5.09
C THR A 49 -15.20 2.77 -4.95
N LEU A 50 -16.06 2.40 -4.00
CA LEU A 50 -17.31 3.10 -3.68
C LEU A 50 -17.13 4.59 -3.39
N TYR A 51 -15.94 5.02 -2.96
CA TYR A 51 -15.61 6.43 -2.68
C TYR A 51 -14.77 7.09 -3.79
N ALA A 52 -14.35 6.33 -4.80
CA ALA A 52 -13.68 6.83 -5.99
C ALA A 52 -14.70 6.89 -7.14
N LEU A 53 -15.62 7.85 -7.06
CA LEU A 53 -16.47 8.19 -8.21
C LEU A 53 -15.55 8.62 -9.38
N PRO A 54 -15.83 8.19 -10.62
CA PRO A 54 -15.00 8.48 -11.79
C PRO A 54 -14.87 9.98 -12.08
#